data_AF-A0A933ED94-F1
#
_entry.id   AF-A0A933ED94-F1
#
_cell.length_a   1.000
_cell.length_b   1.000
_cell.length_c   1.000
_cell.angle_alpha   90.00
_cell.angle_beta   90.00
_cell.angle_gamma   90.00
#
_symmetry.space_group_name_H-M   'P 1'
#
loop_
_entity.id
_entity.type
_entity.pdbx_description
1 polymer ?
#
loop_
_entity_poly.entity_id
_entity_poly.type
_entity_poly.pdbx_seq_one_letter_code
_entity_poly.pdbx_strand_id
1 'polypeptide(L)' 'MFSSTLKQKVESWLALADVRLNGERPWDIVVHNEKLYGRVLSRGSLGFGESYMDGWWD' A
#
# COMPACT_ATOMS: atom_id res chain seq x y z
N MET A 1 -16.13 -0.09 -9.12
CA MET A 1 -16.01 1.34 -8.75
C MET A 1 -15.59 1.52 -7.27
N PHE A 2 -14.67 0.68 -6.74
CA PHE A 2 -14.23 0.70 -5.33
C PHE A 2 -12.73 0.98 -5.14
N SER A 3 -11.95 1.18 -6.22
CA SER A 3 -10.48 1.26 -6.12
C SER A 3 -9.98 2.59 -5.50
N SER A 4 -10.63 3.71 -5.82
CA SER A 4 -10.09 5.04 -5.48
C SER A 4 -10.07 5.35 -3.99
N THR A 5 -11.08 4.93 -3.21
CA THR A 5 -11.18 5.23 -1.77
C THR A 5 -10.20 4.42 -0.91
N LEU A 6 -9.96 3.16 -1.27
CA LEU A 6 -9.05 2.27 -0.53
C LEU A 6 -7.61 2.76 -0.68
N LYS A 7 -7.21 3.10 -1.91
CA LYS A 7 -5.90 3.67 -2.19
C LYS A 7 -5.66 4.95 -1.38
N GLN A 8 -6.59 5.91 -1.44
CA GLN A 8 -6.48 7.18 -0.71
C GLN A 8 -6.32 6.99 0.80
N LYS A 9 -7.02 6.00 1.39
CA LYS A 9 -6.90 5.71 2.81
C LYS A 9 -5.50 5.20 3.17
N VAL A 10 -5.00 4.23 2.41
CA VAL A 10 -3.66 3.67 2.61
C VAL A 10 -2.60 4.75 2.37
N GLU A 11 -2.73 5.55 1.32
CA GLU A 11 -1.85 6.67 1.01
C GLU A 11 -1.82 7.70 2.15
N SER A 12 -2.98 8.05 2.73
CA SER A 12 -3.04 8.98 3.87
C SER A 12 -2.33 8.46 5.11
N TRP A 13 -2.31 7.13 5.34
CA TRP A 13 -1.58 6.53 6.45
C TRP A 13 -0.07 6.53 6.21
N LEU A 14 0.36 6.19 4.99
CA LEU A 14 1.77 6.22 4.61
C LEU A 14 2.33 7.64 4.63
N ALA A 15 1.51 8.63 4.25
CA ALA A 15 1.89 10.04 4.30
C ALA A 15 2.21 10.53 5.73
N LEU A 16 1.62 9.93 6.78
CA LEU A 16 1.98 10.25 8.17
C LEU A 16 3.44 9.90 8.50
N ALA A 17 4.02 8.94 7.77
CA ALA A 17 5.41 8.52 7.87
C ALA A 17 6.30 9.10 6.76
N ASP A 18 5.81 10.07 5.98
CA ASP A 18 6.47 10.61 4.78
C ASP A 18 6.87 9.53 3.76
N VAL A 19 6.03 8.49 3.62
CA VAL A 19 6.14 7.46 2.59
C VAL A 19 5.11 7.74 1.49
N ARG A 20 5.55 7.75 0.24
CA ARG A 20 4.69 7.94 -0.95
C ARG A 20 4.49 6.61 -1.66
N LEU A 21 3.31 6.43 -2.23
CA LEU A 21 3.04 5.32 -3.15
C LEU A 21 3.56 5.70 -4.55
N ASN A 22 4.31 4.79 -5.16
CA ASN A 22 5.02 4.96 -6.42
C ASN A 22 5.92 6.20 -6.44
N GLY A 23 6.61 6.46 -5.33
CA GLY A 23 7.61 7.54 -5.24
C GLY A 23 8.99 7.10 -5.72
N GLU A 24 9.90 8.06 -5.86
CA GLU A 24 11.26 7.83 -6.37
C GLU A 24 12.31 7.71 -5.25
N ARG A 25 11.90 7.90 -3.99
CA ARG A 25 12.83 7.82 -2.85
C ARG A 25 13.10 6.37 -2.47
N PRO A 26 14.26 6.03 -1.91
CA PRO A 26 14.60 4.64 -1.57
C PRO A 26 13.68 3.94 -0.56
N TRP A 27 12.84 4.70 0.15
CA TRP A 27 11.87 4.18 1.13
C TRP A 27 10.42 4.41 0.72
N ASP A 28 10.19 4.97 -0.47
CA ASP A 28 8.86 5.03 -1.04
C ASP A 28 8.48 3.64 -1.56
N ILE A 29 7.20 3.33 -1.49
CA ILE A 29 6.67 2.00 -1.83
C ILE A 29 6.22 2.01 -3.28
N VAL A 30 6.68 1.07 -4.10
CA VAL A 30 6.19 0.83 -5.46
C VAL A 30 5.15 -0.27 -5.45
N VAL A 31 3.93 0.04 -5.91
CA VAL A 31 2.81 -0.92 -5.92
C VAL A 31 2.70 -1.58 -7.28
N HIS A 32 2.91 -2.90 -7.31
CA HIS A 32 2.76 -3.74 -8.50
C HIS A 32 1.34 -4.30 -8.66
N ASN A 33 0.58 -4.37 -7.56
CA ASN A 33 -0.76 -4.95 -7.54
C ASN A 33 -1.75 -4.15 -6.68
N GLU A 34 -2.76 -3.54 -7.31
CA GLU A 34 -3.77 -2.73 -6.61
C GLU A 34 -4.65 -3.51 -5.61
N LYS A 35 -4.66 -4.85 -5.67
CA LYS A 35 -5.34 -5.67 -4.64
C LYS A 35 -4.74 -5.49 -3.25
N LEU A 36 -3.52 -4.94 -3.16
CA LEU A 36 -2.87 -4.49 -1.93
C LEU A 36 -3.82 -3.70 -1.03
N TYR A 37 -4.48 -2.67 -1.56
CA TYR A 37 -5.25 -1.73 -0.73
C TYR A 37 -6.40 -2.42 0.02
N GLY A 38 -7.11 -3.33 -0.66
CA GLY A 38 -8.17 -4.12 -0.03
C GLY A 38 -7.65 -5.09 1.02
N ARG A 39 -6.47 -5.70 0.79
CA ARG A 39 -5.84 -6.62 1.74
C ARG A 39 -5.35 -5.90 2.99
N VAL A 40 -4.75 -4.73 2.84
CA VAL A 40 -4.29 -3.89 3.95
C VAL A 40 -5.47 -3.44 4.80
N LEU A 41 -6.58 -3.00 4.18
CA LEU A 41 -7.76 -2.56 4.93
C LEU A 41 -8.50 -3.69 5.63
N SER A 42 -8.44 -4.92 5.10
CA SER A 42 -9.12 -6.08 5.70
C SER A 42 -8.27 -6.82 6.73
N ARG A 43 -6.94 -6.87 6.58
CA ARG A 43 -6.04 -7.65 7.44
C ARG A 43 -4.99 -6.80 8.18
N GLY A 44 -5.01 -5.48 8.01
CA GLY A 44 -4.07 -4.56 8.67
C GLY A 44 -2.62 -4.82 8.30
N SER A 45 -1.74 -4.78 9.31
CA SER A 45 -0.29 -4.97 9.15
C SER A 45 0.08 -6.36 8.62
N LEU A 46 -0.69 -7.40 8.94
CA LEU A 46 -0.46 -8.75 8.41
C LEU A 46 -0.71 -8.78 6.90
N GLY A 47 -1.81 -8.16 6.44
CA GLY A 47 -2.11 -8.05 5.01
C GLY A 47 -1.03 -7.29 4.25
N PHE A 48 -0.45 -6.26 4.88
CA PHE A 48 0.66 -5.51 4.35
C PHE A 48 1.93 -6.36 4.23
N GLY A 49 2.32 -7.07 5.29
CA GLY A 49 3.50 -7.95 5.29
C GLY A 49 3.39 -9.14 4.34
N GLU A 50 2.22 -9.80 4.29
CA GLU A 50 2.02 -10.89 3.33
C GLU A 50 2.05 -10.39 1.88
N SER A 51 1.50 -9.20 1.61
CA SER A 51 1.56 -8.62 0.26
C SER A 51 2.98 -8.26 -0.18
N TYR A 52 3.87 -7.95 0.76
CA TYR A 52 5.30 -7.82 0.49
C TYR A 52 5.92 -9.18 0.11
N MET A 53 5.63 -10.22 0.89
CA MET A 53 6.09 -11.58 0.60
C MET A 53 5.58 -12.10 -0.75
N ASP A 54 4.36 -11.72 -1.13
CA ASP A 54 3.74 -12.06 -2.42
C ASP A 54 4.24 -11.17 -3.59
N GLY A 55 5.13 -10.21 -3.34
CA GLY A 55 5.69 -9.31 -4.36
C GLY A 55 4.68 -8.29 -4.93
N TRP A 56 3.64 -7.94 -4.17
CA TRP A 56 2.64 -6.96 -4.61
C TRP A 56 3.13 -5.52 -4.48
N TRP A 57 4.18 -5.30 -3.71
CA TRP A 57 4.91 -4.04 -3.59
C TRP A 57 6.35 -4.29 -3.12
N ASP A 58 7.25 -3.36 -3.45
CA ASP A 58 8.61 -3.26 -2.88
C ASP A 58 8.98 -1.81 -2.57
#